data_AF-K1S889-F1
#
_entry.id   AF-K1S889-F1
#
_cell.length_a   1.000
_cell.length_b   1.000
_cell.length_c   1.000
_cell.angle_alpha   90.00
_cell.angle_beta   90.00
_cell.angle_gamma   90.00
#
_symmetry.space_group_name_H-M   'P 1'
#
loop_
_entity.id
_entity.type
_entity.pdbx_description
1 polymer ?
#
loop_
_entity_poly.entity_id
_entity_poly.type
_entity_poly.pdbx_seq_one_letter_code
_entity_poly.pdbx_strand_id
1 'polypeptide(L)'
;FQVDRTVITRHVNNVFKENELLRKSNVQKMHIPNSDRPVQFYSLEVIISVGYRVKSNRGVEFRQWANSVLKQYIMQGYAINEKRLAALQRTVDIQTKMLASTLEVDEAELLRLLIYIQMH
;
A
#
# COMPACT_ATOMS: atom_id res chain seq x y z
N PHE A 1 13.85 -3.04 6.59
CA PHE A 1 14.81 -2.00 7.04
C PHE A 1 16.27 -2.45 7.17
N GLN A 2 16.62 -3.73 6.98
CA GLN A 2 18.02 -4.22 7.10
C GLN A 2 18.71 -3.80 8.41
N VAL A 3 17.96 -3.88 9.52
CA VAL A 3 18.45 -3.67 10.87
C VAL A 3 17.89 -4.77 11.75
N ASP A 4 18.55 -5.02 12.87
CA ASP A 4 18.10 -6.04 13.81
C ASP A 4 16.69 -5.76 14.33
N ARG A 5 15.97 -6.85 14.59
CA ARG A 5 14.62 -6.80 15.17
C ARG A 5 14.60 -6.02 16.49
N THR A 6 15.67 -6.08 17.28
CA THR A 6 15.82 -5.35 18.54
C THR A 6 15.78 -3.84 18.34
N VAL A 7 16.38 -3.32 17.27
CA VAL A 7 16.36 -1.90 16.91
C VAL A 7 14.95 -1.46 16.54
N ILE A 8 14.25 -2.24 15.71
CA ILE A 8 12.85 -1.97 15.36
C ILE A 8 11.97 -1.97 16.60
N THR A 9 12.12 -2.98 17.47
CA THR A 9 11.34 -3.09 18.71
C THR A 9 11.59 -1.90 19.63
N ARG A 10 12.84 -1.41 19.71
CA ARG A 10 13.19 -0.21 20.48
C ARG A 10 12.46 1.02 19.95
N HIS A 11 12.48 1.26 18.64
CA HIS A 11 11.77 2.40 18.05
C HIS A 11 10.26 2.32 18.29
N VAL A 12 9.65 1.15 18.11
CA VAL A 12 8.23 0.93 18.42
C VAL A 12 7.90 1.27 19.87
N ASN A 13 8.73 0.80 20.82
CA ASN A 13 8.50 1.10 22.24
C ASN A 13 8.65 2.60 22.53
N ASN A 14 9.61 3.27 21.90
CA ASN A 14 9.81 4.71 22.06
C ASN A 14 8.62 5.52 21.53
N VAL A 15 8.04 5.12 20.39
CA VAL A 15 6.82 5.77 19.84
C VAL A 15 5.68 5.80 20.87
N PHE A 16 5.46 4.71 21.60
CA PHE A 16 4.44 4.67 22.65
C PHE A 16 4.88 5.37 23.94
N LYS A 17 6.16 5.27 24.31
CA LYS A 17 6.70 5.92 25.53
C LYS A 17 6.70 7.44 25.43
N GLU A 18 6.97 7.96 24.24
CA GLU A 18 6.97 9.39 23.92
C GLU A 18 5.55 9.93 23.69
N ASN A 19 4.51 9.09 23.84
CA ASN A 19 3.10 9.43 23.59
C ASN A 19 2.84 9.96 22.16
N GLU A 20 3.67 9.61 21.19
CA GLU A 20 3.44 9.97 19.79
C GLU A 20 2.18 9.28 19.26
N LEU A 21 1.95 8.02 19.66
CA LEU A 21 0.77 7.24 19.31
C LEU A 21 0.22 6.48 20.51
N LEU A 22 -1.09 6.23 20.51
CA LEU A 22 -1.75 5.42 21.55
C LEU A 22 -1.68 3.94 21.20
N ARG A 23 -1.11 3.12 22.08
CA ARG A 23 -0.93 1.67 21.83
C ARG A 23 -2.24 0.93 21.56
N LYS A 24 -3.34 1.30 22.24
CA LYS A 24 -4.65 0.65 22.13
C LYS A 24 -5.23 0.72 20.71
N SER A 25 -5.00 1.81 19.99
CA SER A 25 -5.54 2.03 18.65
C SER A 25 -4.57 1.61 17.53
N ASN A 26 -3.31 1.34 17.88
CA ASN A 26 -2.24 1.15 16.90
C ASN A 26 -1.58 -0.24 16.95
N VAL A 27 -2.05 -1.13 17.84
CA VAL A 27 -1.51 -2.50 17.97
C VAL A 27 -2.65 -3.50 18.07
N GLN A 28 -2.63 -4.48 17.18
CA GLN A 28 -3.52 -5.65 17.23
C GLN A 28 -2.69 -6.90 17.51
N LYS A 29 -3.14 -7.74 18.45
CA LYS A 29 -2.54 -9.06 18.69
C LYS A 29 -3.36 -10.10 17.93
N MET A 30 -2.73 -10.86 17.06
CA MET A 30 -3.38 -11.93 16.30
C MET A 30 -2.74 -13.27 16.62
N HIS A 31 -3.57 -14.29 16.77
CA HIS A 31 -3.10 -15.67 16.90
C HIS A 31 -2.95 -16.25 15.50
N ILE A 32 -1.75 -16.74 15.18
CA ILE A 32 -1.49 -17.39 13.90
C ILE A 32 -1.45 -18.91 14.16
N PRO A 33 -2.10 -19.74 13.33
CA PRO A 33 -1.97 -21.20 13.42
C PRO A 33 -0.48 -21.60 13.37
N ASN A 34 -0.07 -22.52 14.23
CA ASN A 34 1.33 -22.95 14.43
C ASN A 34 2.28 -21.94 15.08
N SER A 35 1.76 -20.89 15.73
CA SER A 35 2.58 -20.02 16.59
C SER A 35 2.20 -20.19 18.05
N ASP A 36 3.20 -20.46 18.90
CA ASP A 36 3.03 -20.57 20.35
C ASP A 36 2.71 -19.22 21.02
N ARG A 37 2.87 -18.10 20.31
CA ARG A 37 2.68 -16.75 20.87
C ARG A 37 1.92 -15.83 19.91
N PRO A 38 1.02 -14.98 20.43
CA PRO A 38 0.35 -13.96 19.63
C PRO A 38 1.35 -13.01 18.96
N VAL A 39 1.15 -12.76 17.67
CA VAL A 39 1.96 -11.82 16.88
C VAL A 39 1.33 -10.43 16.93
N GLN A 40 2.16 -9.40 17.07
CA GLN A 40 1.72 -8.01 17.08
C GLN A 40 1.76 -7.44 15.66
N PHE A 41 0.61 -6.92 15.23
CA PHE A 41 0.44 -6.12 14.02
C PHE A 41 0.35 -4.65 14.42
N TYR A 42 1.03 -3.79 13.65
CA TYR A 42 1.12 -2.37 13.90
C TYR A 42 0.40 -1.59 12.81
N SER A 43 -0.22 -0.48 13.19
CA SER A 43 -0.84 0.45 12.24
C SER A 43 0.18 1.10 11.30
N LEU A 44 -0.33 1.73 10.24
CA LEU A 44 0.51 2.44 9.27
C LEU A 44 1.27 3.59 9.94
N GLU A 45 0.65 4.28 10.89
CA GLU A 45 1.23 5.39 11.64
C GLU A 45 2.47 4.95 12.42
N VAL A 46 2.42 3.77 13.05
CA VAL A 46 3.60 3.19 13.72
C VAL A 46 4.69 2.86 12.71
N ILE A 47 4.33 2.26 11.56
CA ILE A 47 5.29 1.90 10.52
C ILE A 47 5.97 3.15 9.95
N ILE A 48 5.22 4.23 9.70
CA ILE A 48 5.74 5.52 9.24
C ILE A 48 6.70 6.09 10.27
N SER A 49 6.28 6.21 11.53
CA SER A 49 7.11 6.78 12.59
C SER A 49 8.44 6.01 12.75
N VAL A 50 8.37 4.68 12.80
CA VAL A 50 9.57 3.84 12.87
C VAL A 50 10.43 4.01 11.62
N GLY A 51 9.82 4.00 10.43
CA GLY A 51 10.55 4.13 9.16
C GLY A 51 11.35 5.43 9.05
N TYR A 52 10.82 6.54 9.58
CA TYR A 52 11.56 7.79 9.65
C TYR A 52 12.71 7.75 10.67
N ARG A 53 12.56 7.04 11.80
CA ARG A 53 13.56 6.94 12.87
C ARG A 53 14.69 5.96 12.59
N VAL A 54 14.51 4.97 11.71
CA VAL A 54 15.57 3.98 11.39
C VAL A 54 16.70 4.61 10.56
N LYS A 55 17.93 4.46 11.06
CA LYS A 55 19.17 4.83 10.36
C LYS A 55 19.75 3.62 9.60
N SER A 56 19.32 3.43 8.35
CA SER A 56 19.90 2.44 7.42
C SER A 56 19.66 2.86 5.97
N ASN A 57 20.32 2.20 5.01
CA ASN A 57 20.09 2.43 3.57
C ASN A 57 18.61 2.20 3.20
N ARG A 58 18.00 1.14 3.74
CA ARG A 58 16.55 0.89 3.58
C ARG A 58 15.68 1.95 4.26
N GLY A 59 16.13 2.53 5.36
CA GLY A 59 15.45 3.68 5.98
C GLY A 59 15.53 4.94 5.09
N VAL A 60 16.66 5.15 4.39
CA VAL A 60 16.81 6.23 3.40
C VAL A 60 15.84 6.02 2.23
N GLU A 61 15.80 4.81 1.66
CA GLU A 61 14.85 4.46 0.59
C GLU A 61 13.39 4.71 1.03
N PHE A 62 13.04 4.30 2.26
CA PHE A 62 11.71 4.53 2.82
C PHE A 62 11.37 6.02 2.90
N ARG A 63 12.28 6.86 3.39
CA ARG A 63 12.07 8.32 3.48
C ARG A 63 11.99 8.97 2.10
N GLN A 64 12.80 8.53 1.14
CA GLN A 64 12.70 9.01 -0.25
C GLN A 64 11.33 8.69 -0.85
N TRP A 65 10.85 7.47 -0.67
CA TRP A 65 9.52 7.05 -1.10
C TRP A 65 8.39 7.84 -0.40
N ALA A 66 8.44 7.96 0.93
CA ALA A 66 7.42 8.68 1.69
C ALA A 66 7.37 10.17 1.25
N ASN A 67 8.53 10.79 1.06
CA ASN A 67 8.62 12.15 0.55
C ASN A 67 8.12 12.27 -0.89
N SER A 68 8.34 11.28 -1.76
CA SER A 68 7.80 11.34 -3.14
C SER A 68 6.27 11.28 -3.15
N VAL A 69 5.67 10.46 -2.29
CA VAL A 69 4.20 10.39 -2.14
C VAL A 69 3.65 11.71 -1.62
N LEU A 70 4.27 12.29 -0.58
CA LEU A 70 3.85 13.58 -0.04
C LEU A 70 3.99 14.70 -1.09
N LYS A 71 5.10 14.73 -1.83
CA LYS A 71 5.33 15.70 -2.90
C LYS A 71 4.27 15.58 -4.00
N GLN A 72 3.94 14.35 -4.41
CA GLN A 72 2.89 14.10 -5.39
C GLN A 72 1.55 14.63 -4.88
N TYR A 73 1.21 14.32 -3.64
CA TYR A 73 -0.03 14.80 -3.02
C TYR A 73 -0.11 16.32 -2.96
N ILE A 74 0.98 17.01 -2.59
CA ILE A 74 1.03 18.48 -2.54
C ILE A 74 0.90 19.09 -3.93
N MET A 75 1.54 18.52 -4.95
CA MET A 75 1.55 19.09 -6.29
C MET A 75 0.27 18.78 -7.10
N GLN A 76 -0.29 17.58 -6.94
CA GLN A 76 -1.45 17.11 -7.73
C GLN A 76 -2.77 17.13 -6.95
N GLY A 77 -2.73 17.29 -5.63
CA GLY A 77 -3.89 17.12 -4.74
C GLY A 77 -4.26 15.66 -4.46
N TYR A 78 -3.52 14.70 -5.03
CA TYR A 78 -3.75 13.26 -4.86
C TYR A 78 -2.45 12.46 -5.03
N ALA A 79 -2.46 11.20 -4.60
CA ALA A 79 -1.39 10.24 -4.84
C ALA A 79 -1.94 9.02 -5.61
N ILE A 80 -1.26 8.60 -6.68
CA ILE A 80 -1.65 7.44 -7.50
C ILE A 80 -0.66 6.29 -7.31
N ASN A 81 -1.18 5.08 -7.12
CA ASN A 81 -0.40 3.86 -7.25
C ASN A 81 -0.31 3.46 -8.73
N GLU A 82 0.69 4.00 -9.43
CA GLU A 82 0.87 3.81 -10.88
C GLU A 82 1.03 2.35 -11.27
N LYS A 83 1.72 1.55 -10.46
CA LYS A 83 1.90 0.11 -10.71
C LYS A 83 0.55 -0.63 -10.70
N ARG A 84 -0.29 -0.33 -9.71
CA ARG A 84 -1.63 -0.92 -9.63
C ARG A 84 -2.51 -0.44 -10.78
N LEU A 85 -2.42 0.84 -11.14
CA LEU A 85 -3.18 1.39 -12.27
C LEU A 85 -2.79 0.72 -13.59
N ALA A 86 -1.49 0.57 -13.85
CA ALA A 86 -0.99 -0.11 -15.05
C ALA A 86 -1.34 -1.61 -15.05
N ALA A 87 -1.38 -2.27 -13.88
CA ALA A 87 -1.85 -3.65 -13.79
C ALA A 87 -3.33 -3.77 -14.14
N LEU A 88 -4.17 -2.87 -13.61
CA LEU A 88 -5.60 -2.82 -13.92
C LEU A 88 -5.86 -2.55 -15.40
N GLN A 89 -5.13 -1.61 -16.01
CA GLN A 89 -5.22 -1.34 -17.44
C GLN A 89 -4.93 -2.60 -18.27
N ARG A 90 -3.85 -3.33 -17.97
CA ARG A 90 -3.56 -4.59 -18.67
C ARG A 90 -4.65 -5.64 -18.50
N THR A 91 -5.23 -5.75 -17.31
CA THR A 91 -6.34 -6.70 -17.06
C THR A 91 -7.55 -6.34 -17.90
N VAL A 92 -7.93 -5.06 -17.95
CA VAL A 92 -9.04 -4.58 -18.79
C VAL A 92 -8.75 -4.86 -20.25
N ASP A 93 -7.57 -4.55 -20.76
CA ASP A 93 -7.20 -4.79 -22.16
C ASP A 93 -7.33 -6.28 -22.54
N ILE A 94 -6.82 -7.17 -21.69
CA ILE A 94 -6.90 -8.61 -21.89
C ILE A 94 -8.37 -9.09 -21.89
N GLN A 95 -9.18 -8.59 -20.96
CA GLN A 95 -10.60 -8.95 -20.87
C GLN A 95 -11.39 -8.44 -22.07
N THR A 96 -11.18 -7.19 -22.49
CA THR A 96 -11.82 -6.61 -23.69
C THR A 96 -11.49 -7.44 -24.92
N LYS A 97 -10.22 -7.82 -25.10
CA LYS A 97 -9.77 -8.66 -26.23
C LYS A 97 -10.43 -10.03 -26.25
N MET A 98 -10.52 -10.69 -25.08
CA MET A 98 -11.17 -11.99 -24.98
C MET A 98 -12.67 -11.91 -25.28
N LEU A 99 -13.35 -10.83 -24.86
CA LEU A 99 -14.78 -10.64 -25.13
C LEU A 99 -15.03 -10.30 -26.60
N ALA A 100 -14.18 -9.46 -27.20
CA ALA A 100 -14.21 -9.12 -28.63
C ALA A 100 -14.10 -10.36 -29.51
N SER A 101 -13.13 -11.21 -29.22
CA SER A 101 -12.97 -12.46 -29.97
C SER A 101 -14.13 -13.44 -29.76
N THR A 102 -14.72 -13.49 -28.56
CA THR A 102 -15.84 -14.40 -28.25
C THR A 102 -17.14 -13.94 -28.91
N LEU A 103 -17.36 -12.64 -29.01
CA LEU A 103 -18.59 -12.04 -29.53
C LEU A 103 -18.50 -11.68 -31.03
N GLU A 104 -17.34 -11.89 -31.66
CA GLU A 104 -17.02 -11.48 -33.05
C GLU A 104 -17.28 -9.97 -33.30
N VAL A 105 -17.11 -9.14 -32.28
CA VAL A 105 -17.34 -7.68 -32.35
C VAL A 105 -16.00 -6.95 -32.23
N ASP A 106 -15.89 -5.80 -32.89
CA ASP A 106 -14.72 -4.94 -32.79
C ASP A 106 -14.47 -4.46 -31.34
N GLU A 107 -13.20 -4.40 -30.94
CA GLU A 107 -12.79 -4.01 -29.58
C GLU A 107 -13.26 -2.60 -29.21
N ALA A 108 -13.29 -1.67 -30.16
CA ALA A 108 -13.70 -0.29 -29.90
C ALA A 108 -15.22 -0.19 -29.64
N GLU A 109 -16.00 -1.04 -30.30
CA GLU A 109 -17.45 -1.10 -30.11
C GLU A 109 -17.83 -1.71 -28.76
N LEU A 110 -17.14 -2.76 -28.33
CA LEU A 110 -17.33 -3.34 -26.99
C LEU A 110 -16.93 -2.37 -25.86
N LEU A 111 -15.83 -1.64 -26.01
CA LEU A 111 -15.43 -0.62 -25.03
C LEU A 111 -16.50 0.46 -24.89
N ARG A 112 -17.10 0.92 -26.00
CA ARG A 112 -18.20 1.89 -25.97
C ARG A 112 -19.43 1.34 -25.24
N LEU A 113 -19.82 0.09 -25.54
CA LEU A 113 -20.96 -0.56 -24.90
C LEU A 113 -20.76 -0.73 -23.39
N LEU A 114 -19.58 -1.15 -22.95
CA LEU A 114 -19.26 -1.29 -21.53
C LEU A 114 -19.33 0.05 -20.79
N ILE A 115 -18.76 1.11 -21.36
CA ILE A 115 -18.84 2.45 -20.77
C ILE A 115 -20.28 2.93 -20.69
N TYR A 116 -21.08 2.70 -21.73
CA TYR A 116 -22.50 3.08 -21.76
C TYR A 116 -23.31 2.37 -20.67
N ILE A 117 -23.11 1.05 -20.49
CA ILE A 117 -23.78 0.27 -19.44
C ILE A 117 -23.36 0.73 -18.04
N GLN A 118 -22.10 1.12 -17.84
CA GLN A 118 -21.60 1.50 -16.51
C GLN A 118 -22.01 2.93 -16.08
N MET A 119 -22.50 3.73 -17.03
CA MET A 119 -23.01 5.09 -16.80
C MET A 119 -24.53 5.14 -16.56
N HIS A 120 -25.23 4.01 -16.62
CA HIS A 120 -26.68 3.88 -16.39
C HIS A 120 -26.96 2.85 -15.31
#